data_AF-A0AAV6NYW9-F1
#
_entry.id   AF-A0AAV6NYW9-F1
#
_cell.length_a   1.000
_cell.length_b   1.000
_cell.length_c   1.000
_cell.angle_alpha   90.00
_cell.angle_beta   90.00
_cell.angle_gamma   90.00
#
_symmetry.space_group_name_H-M   'P 1'
#
loop_
_entity.id
_entity.type
_entity.pdbx_description
1 polymer ?
#
loop_
_entity_poly.entity_id
_entity_poly.type
_entity_poly.pdbx_seq_one_letter_code
_entity_poly.pdbx_strand_id
1 'polypeptide(L)'
;MLSSSLWELPSSSAILYRFLTLFSFLISISAACFNGNCQVMEACTAATDCGSGLYCGNCPASGHNQPVCTRGQATVPTSVINGLPFNKYTWLMTHNSFSIVDAPSLAGVQRLTFYNQEDTVTNQLRNGVRGLMLDMYDFENDIWLCHSFRGQCFNFTAFQPAINTLREVEAFLTENPTEIVTIIIEDYVLTPKGLRNLFTSAGLDKYWFPVSKMPKKGEDWPTVTDMVQQNHRLLVFTSIASKEAEEGIAYQWKYMLENEPGDPGVVVGSCPNRRESKPLKSRSSSLFLQNYFPTYPVESEACKEHSAPLFNMISTCYKASGNILPNFLAVNFYMRSEGGGVFDALDKINGQTLCGCSTLAACQAGAPPGTCKSIPAPNTGPLSSTTGSFTGSVQFTKPSASTVHSPNLMVHWLFYLLLEGKKLRRYSRIRNRSGPGRQHELFQVSLLGGKVKKVCWHEWL
;
A
#
# COMPACT_ATOMS: atom_id res chain seq x y z
N MET A 1 66.68 -45.65 31.72
CA MET A 1 66.17 -46.04 30.37
C MET A 1 64.66 -45.85 30.41
N LEU A 2 64.18 -44.69 29.95
CA LEU A 2 63.53 -44.47 28.63
C LEU A 2 62.21 -45.25 28.50
N SER A 3 61.06 -44.57 28.61
CA SER A 3 60.24 -44.05 27.47
C SER A 3 59.14 -45.06 27.13
N SER A 4 57.88 -44.75 26.82
CA SER A 4 57.23 -43.52 26.34
C SER A 4 55.72 -43.68 26.50
N SER A 5 55.06 -42.55 26.76
CA SER A 5 53.62 -42.30 26.65
C SER A 5 53.05 -42.58 25.25
N LEU A 6 52.01 -43.41 25.17
CA LEU A 6 51.11 -43.49 24.01
C LEU A 6 49.98 -42.48 24.20
N TRP A 7 50.05 -41.38 23.46
CA TRP A 7 48.97 -40.43 23.29
C TRP A 7 48.04 -40.97 22.19
N GLU A 8 46.79 -41.26 22.53
CA GLU A 8 45.75 -41.48 21.52
C GLU A 8 45.42 -40.13 20.86
N LEU A 9 45.74 -40.02 19.57
CA LEU A 9 45.33 -38.90 18.72
C LEU A 9 43.84 -39.05 18.34
N PRO A 10 43.01 -38.00 18.43
CA PRO A 10 41.67 -38.03 17.83
C PRO A 10 41.81 -38.03 16.30
N SER A 11 41.00 -38.86 15.64
CA SER A 11 40.96 -39.01 14.19
C SER A 11 40.69 -37.68 13.48
N SER A 12 41.57 -37.31 12.55
CA SER A 12 41.50 -36.08 11.73
C SER A 12 40.17 -35.90 10.99
N SER A 13 39.39 -36.98 10.81
CA SER A 13 38.06 -36.99 10.21
C SER A 13 36.97 -36.38 11.10
N ALA A 14 37.07 -36.47 12.43
CA ALA A 14 36.10 -35.84 13.34
C ALA A 14 36.27 -34.32 13.45
N ILE A 15 37.52 -33.85 13.32
CA ILE A 15 37.85 -32.42 13.30
C ILE A 15 37.38 -31.81 11.97
N LEU A 16 37.61 -32.50 10.84
CA LEU A 16 37.14 -32.06 9.53
C LEU A 16 35.61 -31.96 9.46
N TYR A 17 34.88 -32.92 10.04
CA TYR A 17 33.41 -32.88 10.12
C TYR A 17 32.91 -31.75 11.02
N ARG A 18 33.57 -31.48 12.15
CA ARG A 18 33.23 -30.34 13.01
C ARG A 18 33.53 -28.99 12.36
N PHE A 19 34.62 -28.88 11.61
CA PHE A 19 34.93 -27.70 10.80
C PHE A 19 33.92 -27.53 9.65
N LEU A 20 33.52 -28.60 8.96
CA LEU A 20 32.49 -28.54 7.93
C LEU A 20 31.11 -28.18 8.50
N THR A 21 30.74 -28.66 9.69
CA THR A 21 29.48 -28.23 10.36
C THR A 21 29.55 -26.82 10.92
N LEU A 22 30.72 -26.34 11.40
CA LEU A 22 30.90 -24.93 11.78
C LEU A 22 30.88 -24.00 10.56
N PHE A 23 31.44 -24.45 9.42
CA PHE A 23 31.42 -23.69 8.17
C PHE A 23 30.04 -23.72 7.52
N SER A 24 29.26 -24.78 7.72
CA SER A 24 27.84 -24.87 7.32
C SER A 24 26.93 -23.96 8.17
N PHE A 25 27.41 -23.51 9.34
CA PHE A 25 26.74 -22.54 10.21
C PHE A 25 27.20 -21.09 9.99
N LEU A 26 28.10 -20.85 9.03
CA LEU A 26 28.24 -19.54 8.40
C LEU A 26 27.12 -19.35 7.37
N ILE A 27 25.87 -19.51 7.82
CA ILE A 27 24.76 -18.86 7.14
C ILE A 27 25.14 -17.38 7.20
N SER A 28 25.28 -16.73 6.05
CA SER A 28 25.45 -15.29 5.97
C SER A 28 24.24 -14.65 6.64
N ILE A 29 24.32 -14.44 7.95
CA ILE A 29 23.41 -13.54 8.66
C ILE A 29 23.79 -12.20 8.07
N SER A 30 23.02 -11.73 7.09
CA SER A 30 23.09 -10.36 6.62
C SER A 30 22.92 -9.49 7.87
N ALA A 31 24.02 -8.92 8.34
CA ALA A 31 23.99 -8.08 9.53
C ALA A 31 23.08 -6.91 9.20
N ALA A 32 21.95 -6.82 9.90
CA ALA A 32 21.03 -5.72 9.72
C ALA A 32 21.80 -4.41 9.96
N CYS A 33 21.49 -3.41 9.14
CA CYS A 33 22.00 -2.08 9.35
C CYS A 33 21.20 -1.44 10.50
N PHE A 34 21.86 -0.69 11.38
CA PHE A 34 21.27 -0.13 12.62
C PHE A 34 21.62 1.35 12.85
N ASN A 35 22.04 2.07 11.82
CA ASN A 35 22.58 3.44 11.97
C ASN A 35 21.55 4.55 11.67
N GLY A 36 20.27 4.20 11.45
CA GLY A 36 19.22 5.15 11.08
C GLY A 36 19.32 5.70 9.66
N ASN A 37 20.21 5.14 8.84
CA ASN A 37 20.45 5.53 7.45
C ASN A 37 20.48 4.33 6.51
N CYS A 38 19.85 3.22 6.91
CA CYS A 38 19.81 2.03 6.09
C CYS A 38 19.02 2.31 4.81
N GLN A 39 19.60 1.90 3.68
CA GLN A 39 19.08 2.14 2.34
C GLN A 39 18.06 1.09 1.93
N VAL A 40 17.30 1.36 0.88
CA VAL A 40 16.31 0.41 0.33
C VAL A 40 16.97 -0.95 0.08
N MET A 41 16.27 -2.03 0.41
CA MET A 41 16.74 -3.43 0.39
C MET A 41 17.74 -3.83 1.48
N GLU A 42 18.31 -2.90 2.24
CA GLU A 42 19.17 -3.26 3.37
C GLU A 42 18.34 -3.86 4.50
N ALA A 43 18.88 -4.92 5.12
CA ALA A 43 18.23 -5.59 6.23
C ALA A 43 18.03 -4.64 7.42
N CYS A 44 16.86 -4.72 8.05
CA CYS A 44 16.49 -3.93 9.21
C CYS A 44 15.76 -4.81 10.24
N THR A 45 15.61 -4.30 11.46
CA THR A 45 14.88 -4.98 12.53
C THR A 45 13.90 -4.06 13.24
N ALA A 46 14.20 -2.77 13.28
CA ALA A 46 13.40 -1.73 13.89
C ALA A 46 13.04 -0.66 12.86
N ALA A 47 11.91 0.02 13.10
CA ALA A 47 11.48 1.12 12.24
C ALA A 47 12.50 2.26 12.17
N THR A 48 13.31 2.44 13.22
CA THR A 48 14.35 3.48 13.31
C THR A 48 15.64 3.14 12.57
N ASP A 49 15.78 1.92 12.02
CA ASP A 49 16.99 1.52 11.31
C ASP A 49 17.08 2.22 9.93
N CYS A 50 15.92 2.36 9.26
CA CYS A 50 15.85 2.88 7.91
C CYS A 50 16.00 4.40 7.82
N GLY A 51 16.57 4.87 6.71
CA GLY A 51 16.68 6.30 6.42
C GLY A 51 15.34 7.01 6.27
N SER A 52 15.37 8.35 6.19
CA SER A 52 14.16 9.18 6.02
C SER A 52 13.33 8.75 4.80
N GLY A 53 12.01 8.71 4.96
CA GLY A 53 11.07 8.30 3.91
C GLY A 53 11.06 6.78 3.63
N LEU A 54 11.80 6.00 4.40
CA LEU A 54 11.81 4.53 4.36
C LEU A 54 11.22 3.97 5.65
N TYR A 55 10.77 2.71 5.58
CA TYR A 55 10.37 1.95 6.75
C TYR A 55 10.84 0.50 6.66
N CYS A 56 10.96 -0.13 7.83
CA CYS A 56 11.33 -1.52 7.93
C CYS A 56 10.11 -2.41 7.65
N GLY A 57 10.07 -2.99 6.44
CA GLY A 57 8.97 -3.82 5.94
C GLY A 57 9.42 -5.24 5.63
N ASN A 58 8.48 -6.16 5.47
CA ASN A 58 8.78 -7.55 5.08
C ASN A 58 7.80 -8.04 4.01
N CYS A 59 8.22 -9.01 3.20
CA CYS A 59 7.37 -9.64 2.19
C CYS A 59 7.44 -11.18 2.20
N PRO A 60 6.77 -11.84 3.17
CA PRO A 60 6.73 -13.30 3.25
C PRO A 60 6.10 -13.97 2.02
N ALA A 61 5.14 -13.31 1.35
CA ALA A 61 4.48 -13.81 0.13
C ALA A 61 5.44 -14.10 -1.04
N SER A 62 6.63 -13.50 -1.00
CA SER A 62 7.72 -13.72 -1.96
C SER A 62 8.87 -14.57 -1.40
N GLY A 63 8.67 -15.18 -0.23
CA GLY A 63 9.68 -16.02 0.43
C GLY A 63 10.76 -15.22 1.16
N HIS A 64 10.59 -13.90 1.35
CA HIS A 64 11.50 -13.10 2.16
C HIS A 64 11.19 -13.31 3.64
N ASN A 65 12.18 -13.82 4.38
CA ASN A 65 12.07 -14.15 5.80
C ASN A 65 12.71 -13.10 6.72
N GLN A 66 13.30 -12.04 6.15
CA GLN A 66 13.98 -10.98 6.88
C GLN A 66 13.41 -9.62 6.44
N PRO A 67 13.07 -8.73 7.38
CA PRO A 67 12.67 -7.37 7.06
C PRO A 67 13.81 -6.58 6.39
N VAL A 68 13.43 -5.71 5.46
CA VAL A 68 14.33 -4.80 4.76
C VAL A 68 13.74 -3.40 4.75
N CYS A 69 14.59 -2.40 4.55
CA CYS A 69 14.12 -1.04 4.34
C CYS A 69 13.41 -0.94 2.98
N THR A 70 12.18 -0.44 3.01
CA THR A 70 11.32 -0.23 1.85
C THR A 70 10.88 1.22 1.81
N ARG A 71 10.53 1.74 0.63
CA ARG A 71 10.04 3.11 0.50
C ARG A 71 8.67 3.24 1.15
N GLY A 72 8.50 4.26 1.98
CA GLY A 72 7.24 4.62 2.63
C GLY A 72 6.70 5.98 2.24
N GLN A 73 7.38 6.69 1.34
CA GLN A 73 7.04 8.06 1.01
C GLN A 73 7.33 8.42 -0.46
N ALA A 74 6.39 9.15 -1.08
CA ALA A 74 6.53 9.63 -2.45
C ALA A 74 7.47 10.86 -2.53
N THR A 75 8.18 10.95 -3.64
CA THR A 75 8.79 12.21 -4.08
C THR A 75 7.67 13.10 -4.62
N VAL A 76 7.57 14.35 -4.17
CA VAL A 76 6.56 15.28 -4.70
C VAL A 76 6.99 15.73 -6.11
N PRO A 77 6.29 15.34 -7.20
CA PRO A 77 6.80 15.58 -8.55
C PRO A 77 6.85 17.08 -8.90
N THR A 78 5.96 17.87 -8.33
CA THR A 78 5.89 19.33 -8.54
C THR A 78 7.03 20.08 -7.86
N SER A 79 7.72 19.49 -6.88
CA SER A 79 8.94 20.08 -6.30
C SER A 79 10.17 19.85 -7.18
N VAL A 80 10.09 18.94 -8.16
CA VAL A 80 11.19 18.63 -9.10
C VAL A 80 10.95 19.32 -10.44
N ILE A 81 9.78 19.10 -11.05
CA ILE A 81 9.35 19.75 -12.29
C ILE A 81 8.00 20.42 -12.03
N ASN A 82 7.97 21.75 -12.07
CA ASN A 82 6.78 22.55 -11.81
C ASN A 82 6.18 23.14 -13.10
N GLY A 83 5.04 23.84 -12.97
CA GLY A 83 4.48 24.64 -14.06
C GLY A 83 3.85 23.86 -15.22
N LEU A 84 3.74 22.53 -15.12
CA LEU A 84 3.06 21.72 -16.14
C LEU A 84 1.55 21.60 -15.84
N PRO A 85 0.72 21.31 -16.86
CA PRO A 85 -0.68 20.92 -16.70
C PRO A 85 -0.85 19.77 -15.70
N PHE A 86 -1.92 19.81 -14.90
CA PHE A 86 -2.21 18.77 -13.89
C PHE A 86 -2.21 17.34 -14.48
N ASN A 87 -2.71 17.18 -15.71
CA ASN A 87 -2.75 15.91 -16.44
C ASN A 87 -1.41 15.48 -17.09
N LYS A 88 -0.29 16.14 -16.78
CA LYS A 88 1.06 15.60 -17.09
C LYS A 88 1.66 14.81 -15.94
N TYR A 89 1.18 15.06 -14.73
CA TYR A 89 1.65 14.41 -13.52
C TYR A 89 0.92 13.09 -13.30
N THR A 90 1.62 12.19 -12.61
CA THR A 90 1.09 10.95 -12.06
C THR A 90 1.06 11.03 -10.55
N TRP A 91 -0.08 10.71 -9.97
CA TRP A 91 -0.38 10.80 -8.56
C TRP A 91 -0.70 9.41 -8.01
N LEU A 92 -0.23 9.13 -6.79
CA LEU A 92 -0.66 7.93 -6.08
C LEU A 92 -2.10 8.10 -5.60
N MET A 93 -2.90 7.06 -5.82
CA MET A 93 -4.27 6.98 -5.35
C MET A 93 -4.44 5.71 -4.49
N THR A 94 -5.20 5.82 -3.40
CA THR A 94 -5.56 4.67 -2.57
C THR A 94 -7.00 4.26 -2.83
N HIS A 95 -7.20 2.97 -3.10
CA HIS A 95 -8.53 2.39 -3.23
C HIS A 95 -9.17 2.24 -1.85
N ASN A 96 -10.44 2.65 -1.73
CA ASN A 96 -11.20 2.64 -0.49
C ASN A 96 -10.39 3.17 0.71
N SER A 97 -9.92 4.42 0.58
CA SER A 97 -8.91 5.02 1.47
C SER A 97 -9.29 5.01 2.96
N PHE A 98 -10.57 4.92 3.28
CA PHE A 98 -11.10 4.88 4.63
C PHE A 98 -11.16 3.46 5.24
N SER A 99 -11.03 2.43 4.40
CA SER A 99 -11.17 1.03 4.78
C SER A 99 -9.88 0.54 5.44
N ILE A 100 -9.69 0.94 6.69
CA ILE A 100 -8.41 0.80 7.41
C ILE A 100 -8.44 -0.43 8.32
N VAL A 101 -7.38 -1.25 8.26
CA VAL A 101 -7.16 -2.40 9.15
C VAL A 101 -7.24 -1.93 10.61
N ASP A 102 -7.96 -2.68 11.43
CA ASP A 102 -8.17 -2.40 12.86
C ASP A 102 -8.87 -1.06 13.18
N ALA A 103 -9.48 -0.40 12.19
CA ALA A 103 -10.35 0.75 12.47
C ALA A 103 -11.41 0.35 13.52
N PRO A 104 -11.71 1.18 14.52
CA PRO A 104 -12.71 0.86 15.54
C PRO A 104 -14.05 0.49 14.90
N SER A 105 -14.68 -0.58 15.37
CA SER A 105 -16.03 -0.96 14.92
C SER A 105 -17.10 -0.13 15.64
N LEU A 106 -18.30 -0.08 15.06
CA LEU A 106 -19.46 0.50 15.74
C LEU A 106 -19.74 -0.27 17.04
N ALA A 107 -20.22 0.45 18.07
CA ALA A 107 -20.45 -0.13 19.38
C ALA A 107 -21.43 -1.32 19.29
N GLY A 108 -20.97 -2.49 19.74
CA GLY A 108 -21.77 -3.72 19.73
C GLY A 108 -21.92 -4.41 18.37
N VAL A 109 -21.22 -3.95 17.32
CA VAL A 109 -21.28 -4.55 15.98
C VAL A 109 -19.89 -4.99 15.54
N GLN A 110 -19.73 -6.28 15.25
CA GLN A 110 -18.50 -6.79 14.64
C GLN A 110 -18.46 -6.38 13.16
N ARG A 111 -17.40 -5.69 12.74
CA ARG A 111 -17.19 -5.40 11.31
C ARG A 111 -16.83 -6.67 10.54
N LEU A 112 -17.54 -6.91 9.44
CA LEU A 112 -17.38 -8.04 8.52
C LEU A 112 -17.29 -7.51 7.09
N THR A 113 -16.12 -7.02 6.72
CA THR A 113 -15.81 -6.51 5.40
C THR A 113 -14.31 -6.62 5.13
N PHE A 114 -13.88 -6.25 3.93
CA PHE A 114 -12.48 -6.22 3.56
C PHE A 114 -11.83 -4.89 3.93
N TYR A 115 -10.53 -4.91 4.18
CA TYR A 115 -9.72 -3.74 4.46
C TYR A 115 -8.79 -3.47 3.30
N ASN A 116 -8.58 -2.19 2.99
CA ASN A 116 -7.80 -1.78 1.83
C ASN A 116 -6.52 -1.07 2.21
N GLN A 117 -6.45 -0.46 3.39
CA GLN A 117 -5.30 0.34 3.84
C GLN A 117 -4.94 0.04 5.29
N GLU A 118 -3.74 0.42 5.72
CA GLU A 118 -3.28 0.30 7.13
C GLU A 118 -3.16 1.66 7.82
N ASP A 119 -3.14 2.73 7.02
CA ASP A 119 -2.90 4.10 7.47
C ASP A 119 -4.16 4.93 7.43
N THR A 120 -4.29 5.85 8.38
CA THR A 120 -5.29 6.92 8.34
C THR A 120 -5.19 7.73 7.05
N VAL A 121 -6.27 8.39 6.64
CA VAL A 121 -6.24 9.24 5.44
C VAL A 121 -5.24 10.38 5.61
N THR A 122 -5.11 10.92 6.83
CA THR A 122 -4.05 11.88 7.18
C THR A 122 -2.66 11.33 6.86
N ASN A 123 -2.33 10.10 7.26
CA ASN A 123 -1.02 9.50 7.01
C ASN A 123 -0.82 9.14 5.53
N GLN A 124 -1.86 8.66 4.84
CA GLN A 124 -1.83 8.45 3.39
C GLN A 124 -1.40 9.74 2.67
N LEU A 125 -2.03 10.87 2.98
CA LEU A 125 -1.71 12.18 2.41
C LEU A 125 -0.28 12.63 2.76
N ARG A 126 0.15 12.48 4.02
CA ARG A 126 1.54 12.80 4.45
C ARG A 126 2.59 11.95 3.75
N ASN A 127 2.27 10.69 3.45
CA ASN A 127 3.14 9.76 2.73
C ASN A 127 3.13 9.98 1.21
N GLY A 128 2.35 10.95 0.70
CA GLY A 128 2.39 11.40 -0.69
C GLY A 128 1.23 10.92 -1.56
N VAL A 129 0.21 10.28 -0.98
CA VAL A 129 -1.05 10.02 -1.67
C VAL A 129 -1.71 11.35 -2.01
N ARG A 130 -2.23 11.49 -3.24
CA ARG A 130 -2.96 12.67 -3.71
C ARG A 130 -4.29 12.34 -4.37
N GLY A 131 -4.61 11.05 -4.48
CA GLY A 131 -5.91 10.53 -4.89
C GLY A 131 -6.55 9.68 -3.79
N LEU A 132 -7.83 9.87 -3.51
CA LEU A 132 -8.59 9.06 -2.56
C LEU A 132 -9.84 8.51 -3.26
N MET A 133 -10.07 7.20 -3.18
CA MET A 133 -11.32 6.59 -3.61
C MET A 133 -12.19 6.33 -2.39
N LEU A 134 -13.44 6.81 -2.41
CA LEU A 134 -14.35 6.77 -1.28
C LEU A 134 -15.74 6.28 -1.71
N ASP A 135 -16.17 5.14 -1.16
CA ASP A 135 -17.54 4.67 -1.31
C ASP A 135 -18.44 5.37 -0.29
N MET A 136 -19.41 6.17 -0.76
CA MET A 136 -20.29 6.98 0.09
C MET A 136 -21.75 6.54 -0.03
N TYR A 137 -22.40 6.36 1.11
CA TYR A 137 -23.78 5.87 1.22
C TYR A 137 -24.62 6.75 2.13
N ASP A 138 -25.92 6.87 1.85
CA ASP A 138 -26.88 7.29 2.87
C ASP A 138 -27.01 6.19 3.94
N PHE A 139 -26.77 6.54 5.20
CA PHE A 139 -26.84 5.61 6.32
C PHE A 139 -27.06 6.34 7.65
N GLU A 140 -27.93 5.81 8.52
CA GLU A 140 -28.22 6.40 9.84
C GLU A 140 -28.55 7.91 9.79
N ASN A 141 -29.28 8.35 8.75
CA ASN A 141 -29.64 9.74 8.47
C ASN A 141 -28.45 10.70 8.23
N ASP A 142 -27.30 10.16 7.82
CA ASP A 142 -26.11 10.91 7.43
C ASP A 142 -25.43 10.24 6.22
N ILE A 143 -24.32 10.77 5.73
CA ILE A 143 -23.50 10.15 4.69
C ILE A 143 -22.31 9.46 5.32
N TRP A 144 -22.19 8.16 5.06
CA TRP A 144 -21.20 7.28 5.65
C TRP A 144 -20.27 6.68 4.61
N LEU A 145 -19.07 6.33 5.09
CA LEU A 145 -18.12 5.52 4.36
C LEU A 145 -18.33 4.05 4.73
N CYS A 146 -18.64 3.23 3.74
CA CYS A 146 -18.95 1.82 3.93
C CYS A 146 -18.30 0.99 2.83
N HIS A 147 -17.64 -0.11 3.19
CA HIS A 147 -17.20 -1.10 2.21
C HIS A 147 -18.30 -2.15 2.15
N SER A 148 -19.27 -1.96 1.25
CA SER A 148 -20.56 -2.66 1.27
C SER A 148 -20.95 -3.19 -0.12
N PHE A 149 -22.18 -3.70 -0.26
CA PHE A 149 -22.67 -4.32 -1.50
C PHE A 149 -24.13 -3.93 -1.75
N ARG A 150 -24.58 -4.08 -3.00
CA ARG A 150 -25.97 -3.80 -3.46
C ARG A 150 -26.43 -2.35 -3.25
N GLY A 151 -25.49 -1.41 -3.23
CA GLY A 151 -25.79 0.01 -3.04
C GLY A 151 -26.42 0.35 -1.69
N GLN A 152 -26.20 -0.48 -0.67
CA GLN A 152 -26.70 -0.25 0.68
C GLN A 152 -25.56 -0.37 1.69
N CYS A 153 -25.49 0.54 2.65
CA CYS A 153 -24.62 0.41 3.80
C CYS A 153 -25.31 -0.38 4.93
N PHE A 154 -24.55 -1.26 5.59
CA PHE A 154 -25.01 -2.02 6.75
C PHE A 154 -24.12 -1.71 7.96
N ASN A 155 -24.67 -1.86 9.17
CA ASN A 155 -23.93 -1.66 10.41
C ASN A 155 -22.60 -2.45 10.46
N PHE A 156 -22.55 -3.66 9.90
CA PHE A 156 -21.36 -4.51 9.89
C PHE A 156 -20.37 -4.20 8.74
N THR A 157 -20.73 -3.32 7.80
CA THR A 157 -19.86 -2.85 6.70
C THR A 157 -19.46 -1.38 6.85
N ALA A 158 -20.11 -0.64 7.77
CA ALA A 158 -19.85 0.76 8.05
C ALA A 158 -18.50 0.99 8.74
N PHE A 159 -17.81 2.05 8.32
CA PHE A 159 -16.59 2.52 8.98
C PHE A 159 -16.87 3.73 9.86
N GLN A 160 -17.27 4.85 9.26
CA GLN A 160 -17.53 6.10 9.95
C GLN A 160 -18.33 7.08 9.08
N PRO A 161 -18.91 8.15 9.68
CA PRO A 161 -19.43 9.28 8.92
C PRO A 161 -18.36 9.87 8.00
N ALA A 162 -18.72 10.16 6.75
CA ALA A 162 -17.79 10.63 5.73
C ALA A 162 -17.16 12.00 6.08
N ILE A 163 -17.87 12.81 6.87
CA ILE A 163 -17.39 14.12 7.34
C ILE A 163 -16.04 14.04 8.08
N ASN A 164 -15.77 12.93 8.78
CA ASN A 164 -14.52 12.76 9.53
C ASN A 164 -13.32 12.69 8.59
N THR A 165 -13.38 11.83 7.57
CA THR A 165 -12.33 11.72 6.55
C THR A 165 -12.20 13.00 5.73
N LEU A 166 -13.29 13.68 5.40
CA LEU A 166 -13.21 14.97 4.70
C LEU A 166 -12.58 16.08 5.55
N ARG A 167 -12.74 16.05 6.87
CA ARG A 167 -12.01 16.95 7.78
C ARG A 167 -10.52 16.64 7.85
N GLU A 168 -10.10 15.38 7.73
CA GLU A 168 -8.67 15.05 7.57
C GLU A 168 -8.10 15.68 6.29
N VAL A 169 -8.85 15.63 5.18
CA VAL A 169 -8.45 16.26 3.91
C VAL A 169 -8.40 17.79 4.04
N GLU A 170 -9.38 18.40 4.72
CA GLU A 170 -9.40 19.85 4.94
C GLU A 170 -8.20 20.31 5.79
N ALA A 171 -7.91 19.60 6.87
CA ALA A 171 -6.76 19.89 7.72
C ALA A 171 -5.45 19.79 6.92
N PHE A 172 -5.31 18.73 6.11
CA PHE A 172 -4.14 18.57 5.24
C PHE A 172 -3.99 19.72 4.22
N LEU A 173 -5.06 20.10 3.52
CA LEU A 173 -5.02 21.21 2.55
C LEU A 173 -4.79 22.58 3.21
N THR A 174 -5.22 22.76 4.45
CA THR A 174 -4.92 23.95 5.26
C THR A 174 -3.44 24.00 5.64
N GLU A 175 -2.86 22.89 6.10
CA GLU A 175 -1.45 22.79 6.48
C GLU A 175 -0.50 22.85 5.26
N ASN A 176 -0.96 22.42 4.09
CA ASN A 176 -0.14 22.27 2.89
C ASN A 176 -0.70 23.10 1.72
N PRO A 177 -0.39 24.42 1.65
CA PRO A 177 -1.05 25.36 0.74
C PRO A 177 -0.74 25.14 -0.74
N THR A 178 0.31 24.37 -1.06
CA THR A 178 0.72 24.06 -2.44
C THR A 178 0.19 22.73 -2.95
N GLU A 179 -0.46 21.94 -2.10
CA GLU A 179 -0.90 20.59 -2.44
C GLU A 179 -2.32 20.58 -3.02
N ILE A 180 -2.56 19.62 -3.92
CA ILE A 180 -3.85 19.37 -4.56
C ILE A 180 -4.27 17.95 -4.25
N VAL A 181 -5.51 17.76 -3.80
CA VAL A 181 -6.10 16.43 -3.54
C VAL A 181 -7.20 16.15 -4.55
N THR A 182 -7.27 14.90 -5.03
CA THR A 182 -8.35 14.38 -5.86
C THR A 182 -9.15 13.36 -5.08
N ILE A 183 -10.48 13.47 -5.08
CA ILE A 183 -11.39 12.48 -4.52
C ILE A 183 -12.26 11.92 -5.64
N ILE A 184 -12.35 10.59 -5.69
CA ILE A 184 -13.26 9.87 -6.58
C ILE A 184 -14.27 9.13 -5.71
N ILE A 185 -15.55 9.41 -5.92
CA ILE A 185 -16.64 8.89 -5.11
C ILE A 185 -17.35 7.79 -5.89
N GLU A 186 -17.37 6.58 -5.32
CA GLU A 186 -18.37 5.59 -5.68
C GLU A 186 -19.66 5.94 -4.93
N ASP A 187 -20.61 6.52 -5.67
CA ASP A 187 -21.69 7.30 -5.11
C ASP A 187 -23.00 6.51 -5.02
N TYR A 188 -23.40 6.23 -3.79
CA TYR A 188 -24.68 5.63 -3.40
C TYR A 188 -25.54 6.61 -2.58
N VAL A 189 -25.26 7.92 -2.66
CA VAL A 189 -25.98 8.98 -1.94
C VAL A 189 -27.18 9.46 -2.76
N LEU A 190 -28.36 9.09 -2.31
CA LEU A 190 -29.65 9.47 -2.86
C LEU A 190 -30.16 10.80 -2.27
N THR A 191 -29.72 11.17 -1.08
CA THR A 191 -30.08 12.45 -0.43
C THR A 191 -29.79 13.62 -1.37
N PRO A 192 -30.81 14.42 -1.76
CA PRO A 192 -30.61 15.55 -2.66
C PRO A 192 -29.61 16.57 -2.10
N LYS A 193 -28.60 16.94 -2.90
CA LYS A 193 -27.51 17.84 -2.48
C LYS A 193 -26.67 17.32 -1.30
N GLY A 194 -26.80 16.03 -0.97
CA GLY A 194 -26.14 15.42 0.19
C GLY A 194 -24.62 15.60 0.12
N LEU A 195 -24.00 15.24 -1.02
CA LEU A 195 -22.57 15.37 -1.20
C LEU A 195 -22.13 16.84 -1.18
N ARG A 196 -22.81 17.73 -1.91
CA ARG A 196 -22.45 19.16 -1.91
C ARG A 196 -22.50 19.76 -0.50
N ASN A 197 -23.53 19.44 0.27
CA ASN A 197 -23.69 19.91 1.65
C ASN A 197 -22.63 19.33 2.58
N LEU A 198 -22.30 18.05 2.42
CA LEU A 198 -21.24 17.36 3.17
C LEU A 198 -19.88 18.04 2.96
N PHE A 199 -19.47 18.27 1.71
CA PHE A 199 -18.20 18.94 1.40
C PHE A 199 -18.15 20.38 1.90
N THR A 200 -19.26 21.11 1.81
CA THR A 200 -19.37 22.47 2.37
C THR A 200 -19.23 22.44 3.89
N SER A 201 -19.88 21.48 4.56
CA SER A 201 -19.80 21.31 6.02
C SER A 201 -18.42 20.88 6.50
N ALA A 202 -17.66 20.20 5.64
CA ALA A 202 -16.25 19.87 5.88
C ALA A 202 -15.32 21.09 5.72
N GLY A 203 -15.79 22.21 5.15
CA GLY A 203 -14.98 23.39 4.83
C GLY A 203 -14.13 23.23 3.56
N LEU A 204 -14.46 22.28 2.69
CA LEU A 204 -13.70 21.95 1.48
C LEU A 204 -14.15 22.72 0.24
N ASP A 205 -15.30 23.37 0.28
CA ASP A 205 -15.85 24.18 -0.82
C ASP A 205 -14.91 25.31 -1.26
N LYS A 206 -14.14 25.88 -0.32
CA LYS A 206 -13.11 26.91 -0.59
C LYS A 206 -11.96 26.41 -1.48
N TYR A 207 -11.76 25.10 -1.60
CA TYR A 207 -10.72 24.48 -2.43
C TYR A 207 -11.23 23.95 -3.77
N TRP A 208 -12.54 23.99 -3.99
CA TRP A 208 -13.20 23.23 -5.05
C TRP A 208 -12.80 23.67 -6.46
N PHE A 209 -12.34 22.72 -7.29
CA PHE A 209 -12.13 22.96 -8.72
C PHE A 209 -13.47 22.88 -9.46
N PRO A 210 -13.95 23.96 -10.10
CA PRO A 210 -15.28 23.99 -10.70
C PRO A 210 -15.34 23.26 -12.05
N VAL A 211 -16.43 22.51 -12.27
CA VAL A 211 -16.72 21.78 -13.53
C VAL A 211 -16.64 22.69 -14.77
N SER A 212 -17.03 23.96 -14.64
CA SER A 212 -16.99 24.94 -15.75
C SER A 212 -15.58 25.23 -16.26
N LYS A 213 -14.54 25.00 -15.43
CA LYS A 213 -13.12 25.16 -15.79
C LYS A 213 -12.44 23.84 -16.17
N MET A 214 -13.15 22.71 -16.10
CA MET A 214 -12.56 21.42 -16.45
C MET A 214 -12.37 21.31 -17.98
N PRO A 215 -11.20 20.85 -18.45
CA PRO A 215 -10.93 20.72 -19.88
C PRO A 215 -11.90 19.76 -20.56
N LYS A 216 -12.07 19.96 -21.87
CA LYS A 216 -12.92 19.11 -22.70
C LYS A 216 -12.10 18.52 -23.83
N LYS A 217 -12.56 17.39 -24.38
CA LYS A 217 -11.99 16.80 -25.61
C LYS A 217 -10.48 16.50 -25.52
N GLY A 218 -10.00 16.10 -24.34
CA GLY A 218 -8.60 15.73 -24.14
C GLY A 218 -7.62 16.90 -24.03
N GLU A 219 -8.11 18.12 -23.87
CA GLU A 219 -7.27 19.30 -23.62
C GLU A 219 -6.51 19.20 -22.29
N ASP A 220 -5.40 19.94 -22.22
CA ASP A 220 -4.60 20.05 -21.01
C ASP A 220 -5.37 20.78 -19.91
N TRP A 221 -5.17 20.32 -18.68
CA TRP A 221 -5.66 20.97 -17.48
C TRP A 221 -4.90 22.25 -17.21
N PRO A 222 -5.44 23.19 -16.41
CA PRO A 222 -4.64 24.28 -15.88
C PRO A 222 -3.35 23.75 -15.24
N THR A 223 -2.30 24.58 -15.25
CA THR A 223 -1.06 24.18 -14.60
C THR A 223 -1.29 23.99 -13.10
N VAL A 224 -0.53 23.10 -12.46
CA VAL A 224 -0.63 22.92 -11.01
C VAL A 224 -0.40 24.26 -10.27
N THR A 225 0.51 25.09 -10.79
CA THR A 225 0.77 26.44 -10.29
C THR A 225 -0.49 27.31 -10.33
N ASP A 226 -1.19 27.36 -11.47
CA ASP A 226 -2.41 28.17 -11.61
C ASP A 226 -3.56 27.66 -10.73
N MET A 227 -3.67 26.34 -10.59
CA MET A 227 -4.65 25.70 -9.70
C MET A 227 -4.42 26.10 -8.24
N VAL A 228 -3.17 26.04 -7.78
CA VAL A 228 -2.78 26.46 -6.42
C VAL A 228 -3.01 27.96 -6.22
N GLN A 229 -2.60 28.80 -7.16
CA GLN A 229 -2.77 30.26 -7.06
C GLN A 229 -4.25 30.68 -6.99
N GLN A 230 -5.13 29.98 -7.70
CA GLN A 230 -6.57 30.21 -7.64
C GLN A 230 -7.26 29.46 -6.47
N ASN A 231 -6.49 28.79 -5.62
CA ASN A 231 -6.96 27.92 -4.55
C ASN A 231 -7.92 26.79 -5.02
N HIS A 232 -7.87 26.38 -6.29
CA HIS A 232 -8.59 25.20 -6.78
C HIS A 232 -7.78 23.93 -6.52
N ARG A 233 -7.69 23.55 -5.24
CA ARG A 233 -6.82 22.49 -4.73
C ARG A 233 -7.54 21.19 -4.39
N LEU A 234 -8.83 21.11 -4.71
CA LEU A 234 -9.64 19.90 -4.55
C LEU A 234 -10.39 19.58 -5.85
N LEU A 235 -10.09 18.43 -6.46
CA LEU A 235 -10.89 17.86 -7.53
C LEU A 235 -11.80 16.77 -6.94
N VAL A 236 -13.08 16.77 -7.32
CA VAL A 236 -14.03 15.75 -6.89
C VAL A 236 -14.79 15.20 -8.07
N PHE A 237 -14.77 13.88 -8.20
CA PHE A 237 -15.50 13.12 -9.22
C PHE A 237 -16.50 12.18 -8.55
N THR A 238 -17.61 11.91 -9.24
CA THR A 238 -18.65 10.97 -8.82
C THR A 238 -18.99 9.99 -9.95
N SER A 239 -19.36 8.76 -9.57
CA SER A 239 -19.83 7.72 -10.48
C SER A 239 -21.25 7.97 -11.02
N ILE A 240 -22.01 8.95 -10.50
CA ILE A 240 -23.39 9.26 -10.90
C ILE A 240 -23.47 10.49 -11.81
N ALA A 241 -24.00 10.30 -13.02
CA ALA A 241 -24.03 11.34 -14.05
C ALA A 241 -24.88 12.59 -13.67
N SER A 242 -26.00 12.41 -12.96
CA SER A 242 -26.92 13.53 -12.64
C SER A 242 -26.29 14.55 -11.69
N LYS A 243 -25.37 14.12 -10.82
CA LYS A 243 -24.69 14.95 -9.82
C LYS A 243 -23.89 16.09 -10.43
N GLU A 244 -23.44 15.97 -11.69
CA GLU A 244 -22.75 17.08 -12.36
C GLU A 244 -23.68 18.27 -12.59
N ALA A 245 -24.91 18.01 -13.06
CA ALA A 245 -25.89 19.06 -13.29
C ALA A 245 -26.56 19.53 -11.99
N GLU A 246 -26.80 18.60 -11.05
CA GLU A 246 -27.58 18.85 -9.84
C GLU A 246 -26.75 19.44 -8.68
N GLU A 247 -25.49 19.00 -8.56
CA GLU A 247 -24.61 19.31 -7.42
C GLU A 247 -23.28 19.94 -7.83
N GLY A 248 -22.97 20.00 -9.13
CA GLY A 248 -21.72 20.54 -9.65
C GLY A 248 -20.50 19.64 -9.39
N ILE A 249 -20.72 18.33 -9.19
CA ILE A 249 -19.67 17.33 -8.96
C ILE A 249 -19.37 16.62 -10.28
N ALA A 250 -18.12 16.60 -10.70
CA ALA A 250 -17.76 16.13 -12.04
C ALA A 250 -18.11 14.66 -12.26
N TYR A 251 -18.81 14.34 -13.35
CA TYR A 251 -19.10 12.96 -13.69
C TYR A 251 -17.82 12.27 -14.20
N GLN A 252 -17.31 11.32 -13.43
CA GLN A 252 -16.01 10.65 -13.65
C GLN A 252 -15.76 10.25 -15.11
N TRP A 253 -16.70 9.51 -15.69
CA TRP A 253 -16.58 8.93 -17.04
C TRP A 253 -16.55 9.94 -18.18
N LYS A 254 -16.82 11.22 -17.89
CA LYS A 254 -16.67 12.33 -18.84
C LYS A 254 -15.22 12.84 -18.93
N TYR A 255 -14.46 12.73 -17.84
CA TYR A 255 -13.16 13.40 -17.68
C TYR A 255 -11.98 12.44 -17.63
N MET A 256 -12.19 11.18 -17.25
CA MET A 256 -11.13 10.17 -17.15
C MET A 256 -11.45 8.89 -17.91
N LEU A 257 -10.38 8.23 -18.37
CA LEU A 257 -10.39 6.84 -18.79
C LEU A 257 -10.00 5.97 -17.59
N GLU A 258 -10.47 4.73 -17.58
CA GLU A 258 -10.18 3.80 -16.49
C GLU A 258 -10.13 2.36 -16.97
N ASN A 259 -9.16 1.59 -16.45
CA ASN A 259 -9.16 0.14 -16.65
C ASN A 259 -10.04 -0.56 -15.61
N GLU A 260 -10.56 -1.71 -15.98
CA GLU A 260 -11.35 -2.56 -15.09
C GLU A 260 -10.57 -2.79 -13.78
N PRO A 261 -11.21 -2.67 -12.60
CA PRO A 261 -10.61 -2.99 -11.32
C PRO A 261 -10.70 -4.51 -11.02
N GLY A 262 -10.13 -4.91 -9.88
CA GLY A 262 -10.25 -6.27 -9.37
C GLY A 262 -9.59 -7.34 -10.24
N ASP A 263 -9.92 -8.60 -10.01
CA ASP A 263 -9.34 -9.73 -10.76
C ASP A 263 -9.59 -9.65 -12.29
N PRO A 264 -10.75 -9.14 -12.77
CA PRO A 264 -10.94 -8.88 -14.20
C PRO A 264 -9.95 -7.86 -14.78
N GLY A 265 -9.49 -6.92 -13.94
CA GLY A 265 -8.48 -5.91 -14.25
C GLY A 265 -7.03 -6.36 -14.11
N VAL A 266 -6.75 -7.24 -13.14
CA VAL A 266 -5.40 -7.71 -12.82
C VAL A 266 -5.10 -9.00 -13.59
N VAL A 267 -5.10 -8.91 -14.92
CA VAL A 267 -4.82 -10.03 -15.83
C VAL A 267 -3.47 -9.83 -16.49
N VAL A 268 -2.56 -10.81 -16.37
CA VAL A 268 -1.23 -10.73 -16.98
C VAL A 268 -1.32 -10.45 -18.48
N GLY A 269 -0.72 -9.34 -18.91
CA GLY A 269 -0.64 -8.95 -20.32
C GLY A 269 -1.94 -8.36 -20.91
N SER A 270 -2.97 -8.14 -20.09
CA SER A 270 -4.22 -7.48 -20.50
C SER A 270 -4.55 -6.31 -19.59
N CYS A 271 -5.03 -5.20 -20.17
CA CYS A 271 -5.53 -4.04 -19.43
C CYS A 271 -6.87 -3.62 -20.06
N PRO A 272 -7.98 -4.31 -19.68
CA PRO A 272 -9.31 -4.01 -20.22
C PRO A 272 -9.82 -2.68 -19.69
N ASN A 273 -10.58 -1.92 -20.50
CA ASN A 273 -11.27 -0.74 -19.99
C ASN A 273 -12.47 -1.14 -19.12
N ARG A 274 -12.78 -0.33 -18.10
CA ARG A 274 -14.04 -0.45 -17.37
C ARG A 274 -15.22 -0.21 -18.31
N ARG A 275 -16.36 -0.86 -18.07
CA ARG A 275 -17.56 -0.78 -18.92
C ARG A 275 -18.09 0.64 -19.09
N GLU A 276 -18.13 1.41 -18.02
CA GLU A 276 -18.63 2.79 -17.97
C GLU A 276 -17.65 3.77 -18.63
N SER A 277 -16.36 3.42 -18.63
CA SER A 277 -15.31 4.20 -19.26
C SER A 277 -15.33 4.06 -20.78
N LYS A 278 -14.92 5.14 -21.46
CA LYS A 278 -14.54 5.05 -22.87
C LYS A 278 -13.33 4.11 -23.04
N PRO A 279 -13.07 3.59 -24.25
CA PRO A 279 -11.86 2.79 -24.51
C PRO A 279 -10.58 3.54 -24.11
N LEU A 280 -9.58 2.84 -23.57
CA LEU A 280 -8.33 3.46 -23.08
C LEU A 280 -7.54 4.22 -24.17
N LYS A 281 -7.77 3.91 -25.45
CA LYS A 281 -7.20 4.64 -26.59
C LYS A 281 -7.95 5.92 -26.95
N SER A 282 -9.06 6.23 -26.28
CA SER A 282 -9.79 7.47 -26.51
C SER A 282 -8.89 8.67 -26.20
N ARG A 283 -9.10 9.75 -26.93
CA ARG A 283 -8.43 11.05 -26.71
C ARG A 283 -9.42 12.15 -26.34
N SER A 284 -10.65 11.75 -26.01
CA SER A 284 -11.70 12.70 -25.63
C SER A 284 -11.66 13.06 -24.14
N SER A 285 -10.91 12.31 -23.34
CA SER A 285 -10.64 12.53 -21.92
C SER A 285 -9.13 12.67 -21.74
N SER A 286 -8.68 13.61 -20.90
CA SER A 286 -7.25 13.89 -20.68
C SER A 286 -6.67 13.27 -19.41
N LEU A 287 -7.51 12.65 -18.57
CA LEU A 287 -7.08 11.88 -17.41
C LEU A 287 -7.16 10.38 -17.68
N PHE A 288 -6.24 9.63 -17.09
CA PHE A 288 -6.29 8.17 -17.04
C PHE A 288 -6.05 7.68 -15.61
N LEU A 289 -7.04 6.99 -15.04
CA LEU A 289 -6.96 6.27 -13.77
C LEU A 289 -6.61 4.81 -14.05
N GLN A 290 -5.46 4.36 -13.55
CA GLN A 290 -5.08 2.96 -13.59
C GLN A 290 -5.38 2.27 -12.25
N ASN A 291 -6.35 1.36 -12.25
CA ASN A 291 -6.61 0.45 -11.14
C ASN A 291 -5.61 -0.71 -11.17
N TYR A 292 -4.92 -0.95 -10.06
CA TYR A 292 -4.09 -2.13 -9.87
C TYR A 292 -4.27 -2.71 -8.47
N PHE A 293 -5.33 -3.49 -8.32
CA PHE A 293 -5.63 -4.22 -7.10
C PHE A 293 -6.55 -5.42 -7.41
N PRO A 294 -6.40 -6.55 -6.69
CA PRO A 294 -7.30 -7.70 -6.84
C PRO A 294 -8.69 -7.42 -6.26
N THR A 295 -9.66 -8.27 -6.57
CA THR A 295 -11.02 -8.17 -6.02
C THR A 295 -11.00 -8.27 -4.49
N TYR A 296 -10.15 -9.16 -3.98
CA TYR A 296 -10.01 -9.41 -2.55
C TYR A 296 -8.67 -8.83 -2.10
N PRO A 297 -8.66 -7.73 -1.33
CA PRO A 297 -7.43 -7.17 -0.80
C PRO A 297 -6.84 -8.15 0.23
N VAL A 298 -5.66 -8.69 -0.06
CA VAL A 298 -4.93 -9.57 0.86
C VAL A 298 -3.67 -8.85 1.34
N GLU A 299 -3.72 -8.36 2.58
CA GLU A 299 -2.65 -7.57 3.20
C GLU A 299 -1.26 -8.22 3.12
N SER A 300 -1.19 -9.55 3.28
CA SER A 300 0.07 -10.30 3.24
C SER A 300 0.64 -10.46 1.82
N GLU A 301 -0.18 -10.36 0.78
CA GLU A 301 0.22 -10.50 -0.63
C GLU A 301 0.54 -9.15 -1.29
N ALA A 302 0.01 -8.05 -0.74
CA ALA A 302 0.18 -6.71 -1.31
C ALA A 302 1.63 -6.31 -1.56
N CYS A 303 2.58 -6.76 -0.73
CA CYS A 303 4.00 -6.48 -0.91
C CYS A 303 4.55 -7.07 -2.23
N LYS A 304 4.03 -8.23 -2.65
CA LYS A 304 4.40 -8.89 -3.90
C LYS A 304 3.67 -8.28 -5.08
N GLU A 305 2.42 -7.85 -4.88
CA GLU A 305 1.62 -7.14 -5.89
C GLU A 305 2.32 -5.86 -6.34
N HIS A 306 2.79 -5.03 -5.39
CA HIS A 306 3.44 -3.74 -5.68
C HIS A 306 4.92 -3.83 -6.06
N SER A 307 5.40 -5.01 -6.46
CA SER A 307 6.76 -5.23 -6.95
C SER A 307 6.76 -5.44 -8.47
N ALA A 308 7.46 -6.44 -9.00
CA ALA A 308 7.55 -6.71 -10.44
C ALA A 308 6.17 -6.79 -11.15
N PRO A 309 5.12 -7.41 -10.58
CA PRO A 309 3.80 -7.47 -11.22
C PRO A 309 3.19 -6.09 -11.51
N LEU A 310 3.32 -5.12 -10.61
CA LEU A 310 2.85 -3.75 -10.81
C LEU A 310 3.49 -3.09 -12.04
N PHE A 311 4.83 -3.15 -12.16
CA PHE A 311 5.53 -2.58 -13.31
C PHE A 311 5.12 -3.23 -14.64
N ASN A 312 4.88 -4.55 -14.63
CA ASN A 312 4.37 -5.26 -15.79
C ASN A 312 2.98 -4.77 -16.19
N MET A 313 2.10 -4.52 -15.22
CA MET A 313 0.77 -3.99 -15.51
C MET A 313 0.81 -2.54 -16.00
N ILE A 314 1.64 -1.67 -15.41
CA ILE A 314 1.86 -0.30 -15.91
C ILE A 314 2.31 -0.34 -17.39
N SER A 315 3.26 -1.21 -17.75
CA SER A 315 3.70 -1.38 -19.14
C SER A 315 2.58 -1.89 -20.05
N THR A 316 1.75 -2.81 -19.55
CA THR A 316 0.61 -3.36 -20.27
C THR A 316 -0.45 -2.29 -20.54
N CYS A 317 -0.85 -1.54 -19.52
CA CYS A 317 -1.81 -0.46 -19.63
C CYS A 317 -1.29 0.70 -20.49
N TYR A 318 0.00 1.03 -20.41
CA TYR A 318 0.64 2.00 -21.31
C TYR A 318 0.47 1.63 -22.79
N LYS A 319 0.66 0.35 -23.14
CA LYS A 319 0.42 -0.13 -24.52
C LYS A 319 -1.07 -0.10 -24.87
N ALA A 320 -1.93 -0.56 -23.96
CA ALA A 320 -3.37 -0.60 -24.16
C ALA A 320 -3.99 0.80 -24.36
N SER A 321 -3.49 1.80 -23.65
CA SER A 321 -3.91 3.20 -23.74
C SER A 321 -3.38 3.93 -24.97
N GLY A 322 -2.56 3.28 -25.80
CA GLY A 322 -1.92 3.90 -26.95
C GLY A 322 -0.78 4.86 -26.56
N ASN A 323 0.10 4.39 -25.68
CA ASN A 323 1.29 5.08 -25.19
C ASN A 323 1.01 6.27 -24.27
N ILE A 324 -0.01 6.17 -23.43
CA ILE A 324 -0.30 7.15 -22.38
C ILE A 324 -0.09 6.50 -21.02
N LEU A 325 0.77 7.10 -20.21
CA LEU A 325 0.95 6.71 -18.82
C LEU A 325 -0.20 7.26 -17.95
N PRO A 326 -0.61 6.54 -16.89
CA PRO A 326 -1.73 6.96 -16.07
C PRO A 326 -1.44 8.25 -15.30
N ASN A 327 -2.47 9.05 -15.06
CA ASN A 327 -2.40 10.20 -14.16
C ASN A 327 -2.65 9.82 -12.71
N PHE A 328 -3.33 8.71 -12.48
CA PHE A 328 -3.57 8.15 -11.15
C PHE A 328 -3.23 6.67 -11.17
N LEU A 329 -2.44 6.22 -10.19
CA LEU A 329 -2.19 4.81 -9.96
C LEU A 329 -2.88 4.41 -8.66
N ALA A 330 -3.99 3.69 -8.76
CA ALA A 330 -4.81 3.26 -7.63
C ALA A 330 -4.44 1.85 -7.15
N VAL A 331 -4.20 1.72 -5.85
CA VAL A 331 -3.77 0.46 -5.21
C VAL A 331 -4.42 0.26 -3.84
N ASN A 332 -4.46 -0.99 -3.36
CA ASN A 332 -4.62 -1.30 -1.94
C ASN A 332 -3.27 -1.21 -1.23
N PHE A 333 -3.22 -1.17 0.11
CA PHE A 333 -2.04 -1.31 0.97
C PHE A 333 -0.77 -0.64 0.42
N TYR A 334 -0.89 0.64 0.04
CA TYR A 334 0.08 1.31 -0.84
C TYR A 334 1.53 1.30 -0.35
N MET A 335 1.77 1.16 0.95
CA MET A 335 3.12 1.12 1.51
C MET A 335 3.83 -0.23 1.31
N ARG A 336 3.07 -1.33 1.18
CA ARG A 336 3.63 -2.68 1.16
C ARG A 336 4.34 -2.92 -0.16
N SER A 337 5.63 -3.28 -0.11
CA SER A 337 6.42 -3.69 -1.28
C SER A 337 7.63 -4.52 -0.86
N GLU A 338 8.38 -5.05 -1.82
CA GLU A 338 9.68 -5.67 -1.57
C GLU A 338 10.84 -4.65 -1.52
N GLY A 339 10.58 -3.35 -1.68
CA GLY A 339 11.64 -2.35 -1.80
C GLY A 339 11.11 -0.98 -2.21
N GLY A 340 11.21 -0.65 -3.50
CA GLY A 340 10.79 0.66 -4.04
C GLY A 340 9.28 0.85 -4.17
N GLY A 341 8.55 -0.23 -4.44
CA GLY A 341 7.09 -0.26 -4.46
C GLY A 341 6.43 0.71 -5.45
N VAL A 342 5.21 1.11 -5.10
CA VAL A 342 4.44 2.12 -5.85
C VAL A 342 5.16 3.47 -5.93
N PHE A 343 5.97 3.83 -4.93
CA PHE A 343 6.70 5.09 -4.92
C PHE A 343 7.79 5.14 -6.01
N ASP A 344 8.51 4.03 -6.22
CA ASP A 344 9.43 3.89 -7.36
C ASP A 344 8.68 3.87 -8.70
N ALA A 345 7.49 3.25 -8.75
CA ALA A 345 6.63 3.30 -9.93
C ALA A 345 6.24 4.74 -10.30
N LEU A 346 5.80 5.55 -9.34
CA LEU A 346 5.51 6.97 -9.55
C LEU A 346 6.73 7.74 -10.07
N ASP A 347 7.91 7.51 -9.48
CA ASP A 347 9.13 8.20 -9.90
C ASP A 347 9.50 7.85 -11.34
N LYS A 348 9.37 6.58 -11.76
CA LYS A 348 9.62 6.18 -13.15
C LYS A 348 8.62 6.78 -14.12
N ILE A 349 7.33 6.75 -13.76
CA ILE A 349 6.28 7.32 -14.60
C ILE A 349 6.50 8.83 -14.75
N ASN A 350 6.62 9.57 -13.65
CA ASN A 350 6.83 11.01 -13.68
C ASN A 350 8.17 11.40 -14.32
N GLY A 351 9.23 10.62 -14.13
CA GLY A 351 10.49 10.83 -14.86
C GLY A 351 10.29 10.82 -16.37
N GLN A 352 9.53 9.83 -16.85
CA GLN A 352 9.25 9.69 -18.27
C GLN A 352 8.30 10.79 -18.78
N THR A 353 7.21 11.08 -18.07
CA THR A 353 6.18 12.03 -18.54
C THR A 353 6.61 13.49 -18.42
N LEU A 354 7.37 13.85 -17.39
CA LEU A 354 7.69 15.24 -17.09
C LEU A 354 9.00 15.70 -17.74
N CYS A 355 9.98 14.80 -17.89
CA CYS A 355 11.31 15.17 -18.38
C CYS A 355 11.96 14.15 -19.32
N GLY A 356 11.29 13.05 -19.69
CA GLY A 356 11.82 12.03 -20.59
C GLY A 356 12.95 11.17 -20.00
N CYS A 357 13.10 11.14 -18.68
CA CYS A 357 14.13 10.35 -17.99
C CYS A 357 13.57 9.05 -17.41
N SER A 358 14.46 8.12 -17.07
CA SER A 358 14.07 6.82 -16.48
C SER A 358 13.47 6.93 -15.07
N THR A 359 13.71 8.05 -14.37
CA THR A 359 13.19 8.31 -13.02
C THR A 359 13.11 9.81 -12.78
N LEU A 360 12.18 10.24 -11.94
CA LEU A 360 11.98 11.63 -11.54
C LEU A 360 13.24 12.22 -10.92
N ALA A 361 13.98 11.43 -10.14
CA ALA A 361 15.25 11.88 -9.58
C ALA A 361 16.21 12.33 -10.68
N ALA A 362 16.16 11.73 -11.87
CA ALA A 362 17.06 12.06 -12.98
C ALA A 362 16.72 13.37 -13.71
N CYS A 363 15.53 13.92 -13.45
CA CYS A 363 15.07 15.15 -14.09
C CYS A 363 15.91 16.38 -13.68
N GLN A 364 16.00 17.33 -14.61
CA GLN A 364 16.63 18.63 -14.40
C GLN A 364 15.64 19.72 -14.81
N ALA A 365 15.23 20.56 -13.85
CA ALA A 365 14.31 21.66 -14.12
C ALA A 365 14.91 22.64 -15.14
N GLY A 366 14.10 23.03 -16.13
CA GLY A 366 14.52 23.94 -17.22
C GLY A 366 15.37 23.31 -18.32
N ALA A 367 15.81 22.05 -18.17
CA ALA A 367 16.51 21.33 -19.22
C ALA A 367 15.52 20.77 -20.27
N PRO A 368 15.96 20.60 -21.54
CA PRO A 368 15.14 19.94 -22.56
C PRO A 368 14.79 18.49 -22.16
N PRO A 369 13.60 17.98 -22.52
CA PRO A 369 13.24 16.58 -22.28
C PRO A 369 14.30 15.60 -22.83
N GLY A 370 14.63 14.59 -22.03
CA GLY A 370 15.69 13.62 -22.30
C GLY A 370 17.07 14.00 -21.74
N THR A 371 17.23 15.21 -21.20
CA THR A 371 18.50 15.65 -20.58
C THR A 371 18.57 15.18 -19.12
N CYS A 372 19.02 13.95 -18.92
CA CYS A 372 18.99 13.29 -17.62
C CYS A 372 20.31 13.44 -16.86
N LYS A 373 20.23 13.76 -15.55
CA LYS A 373 21.42 13.74 -14.70
C LYS A 373 21.86 12.29 -14.47
N SER A 374 23.16 12.07 -14.36
CA SER A 374 23.66 10.77 -13.93
C SER A 374 23.20 10.53 -12.49
N ILE A 375 22.30 9.57 -12.32
CA ILE A 375 21.94 9.05 -11.01
C ILE A 375 22.97 7.95 -10.73
N PRO A 376 23.74 8.02 -9.62
CA PRO A 376 24.51 6.88 -9.18
C PRO A 376 23.58 5.67 -9.17
N ALA A 377 24.02 4.52 -9.69
CA ALA A 377 23.30 3.27 -9.44
C ALA A 377 22.95 3.20 -7.94
N PRO A 378 21.78 2.66 -7.53
CA PRO A 378 21.42 2.53 -6.12
C PRO A 378 22.50 1.71 -5.42
N ASN A 379 23.53 2.41 -4.97
CA ASN A 379 24.67 1.95 -4.22
C ASN A 379 24.38 2.40 -2.80
N THR A 380 24.76 1.53 -1.88
CA THR A 380 24.70 1.55 -0.41
C THR A 380 25.39 2.75 0.26
N GLY A 381 25.43 3.91 -0.39
CA GLY A 381 25.98 5.16 0.11
C GLY A 381 24.87 6.16 0.47
N PRO A 382 25.11 7.02 1.48
CA PRO A 382 24.08 7.92 2.00
C PRO A 382 23.66 8.94 0.93
N LEU A 383 22.39 8.90 0.53
CA LEU A 383 21.81 9.90 -0.35
C LEU A 383 21.49 11.17 0.47
N SER A 384 22.35 12.18 0.37
CA SER A 384 22.02 13.54 0.79
C SER A 384 21.36 14.26 -0.39
N SER A 385 20.02 14.27 -0.43
CA SER A 385 19.28 15.19 -1.31
C SER A 385 18.14 15.84 -0.55
N THR A 386 18.34 17.09 -0.15
CA THR A 386 17.38 18.00 0.49
C THR A 386 16.41 18.64 -0.51
N THR A 387 15.91 17.88 -1.48
CA THR A 387 14.92 18.37 -2.45
C THR A 387 13.54 17.76 -2.15
N GLY A 388 12.73 18.50 -1.40
CA GLY A 388 11.26 18.37 -1.38
C GLY A 388 10.64 17.12 -0.76
N SER A 389 11.31 16.44 0.17
CA SER A 389 10.69 15.39 1.00
C SER A 389 9.95 16.04 2.17
N PHE A 390 8.78 15.52 2.59
CA PHE A 390 8.23 15.95 3.88
C PHE A 390 9.24 15.56 4.96
N THR A 391 9.58 16.51 5.83
CA THR A 391 10.45 16.27 6.97
C THR A 391 9.67 15.49 8.02
N GLY A 392 9.90 14.17 8.10
CA GLY A 392 9.26 13.32 9.10
C GLY A 392 9.63 11.84 8.95
N SER A 393 9.62 11.10 10.06
CA SER A 393 9.61 9.64 10.02
C SER A 393 8.34 9.14 9.34
N VAL A 394 8.41 8.01 8.64
CA VAL A 394 7.21 7.31 8.17
C VAL A 394 6.33 7.04 9.39
N GLN A 395 5.15 7.67 9.46
CA GLN A 395 4.24 7.54 10.59
C GLN A 395 3.22 6.45 10.30
N PHE A 396 3.40 5.30 10.95
CA PHE A 396 2.37 4.28 11.02
C PHE A 396 1.42 4.56 12.18
N THR A 397 0.18 4.12 12.04
CA THR A 397 -0.72 3.94 13.18
C THR A 397 -0.23 2.82 14.12
N LYS A 398 0.64 1.91 13.65
CA LYS A 398 1.29 0.85 14.44
C LYS A 398 2.73 0.56 13.99
N PRO A 399 3.69 0.33 14.90
CA PRO A 399 5.02 -0.11 14.49
C PRO A 399 4.94 -1.53 13.91
N SER A 400 5.05 -1.66 12.59
CA SER A 400 5.26 -2.95 11.90
C SER A 400 6.67 -3.49 12.14
N ALA A 401 7.13 -3.50 13.40
CA ALA A 401 8.20 -4.38 13.81
C ALA A 401 7.57 -5.77 13.94
N SER A 402 7.70 -6.58 12.90
CA SER A 402 7.56 -8.03 13.06
C SER A 402 8.62 -8.44 14.09
N THR A 403 8.26 -8.56 15.37
CA THR A 403 9.14 -9.19 16.35
C THR A 403 9.40 -10.60 15.85
N VAL A 404 10.59 -10.83 15.31
CA VAL A 404 11.07 -12.17 14.97
C VAL A 404 11.16 -12.94 16.28
N HIS A 405 10.12 -13.69 16.62
CA HIS A 405 10.25 -14.77 17.59
C HIS A 405 11.08 -15.86 16.92
N SER A 406 12.40 -15.79 17.13
CA SER A 406 13.30 -16.87 16.77
C SER A 406 12.91 -18.12 17.57
N PRO A 407 12.49 -19.23 16.94
CA PRO A 407 12.15 -20.45 17.67
C PRO A 407 13.37 -21.13 18.31
N ASN A 408 14.58 -20.58 18.08
CA ASN A 408 15.83 -21.15 18.58
C ASN A 408 16.01 -21.08 20.11
N LEU A 409 15.25 -20.27 20.83
CA LEU A 409 15.31 -20.25 22.30
C LEU A 409 14.63 -21.46 22.95
N MET A 410 13.66 -22.12 22.30
CA MET A 410 13.07 -23.36 22.83
C MET A 410 13.90 -24.62 22.57
N VAL A 411 14.74 -24.62 21.53
CA VAL A 411 15.61 -25.76 21.20
C VAL A 411 16.78 -25.85 22.19
N HIS A 412 17.27 -24.73 22.72
CA HIS A 412 18.34 -24.72 23.72
C HIS A 412 17.92 -25.31 25.08
N TRP A 413 16.65 -25.16 25.49
CA TRP A 413 16.15 -25.72 26.75
C TRP A 413 15.87 -27.24 26.66
N LEU A 414 15.45 -27.74 25.51
CA LEU A 414 15.20 -29.18 25.31
C LEU A 414 16.50 -30.00 25.21
N PHE A 415 17.58 -29.43 24.68
CA PHE A 415 18.88 -30.10 24.60
C PHE A 415 19.64 -30.13 25.94
N TYR A 416 19.49 -29.12 26.79
CA TYR A 416 20.09 -29.13 28.14
C TYR A 416 19.42 -30.17 29.06
N LEU A 417 18.09 -30.34 28.97
CA LEU A 417 17.36 -31.35 29.75
C LEU A 417 17.67 -32.80 29.33
N LEU A 418 18.05 -33.03 28.07
CA LEU A 418 18.44 -34.37 27.58
C LEU A 418 19.87 -34.77 27.97
N LEU A 419 20.73 -33.81 28.34
CA LEU A 419 22.11 -34.07 28.77
C LEU A 419 22.23 -34.30 30.29
N GLU A 420 21.34 -33.75 31.11
CA GLU A 420 21.29 -34.05 32.55
C GLU A 420 20.36 -35.22 32.92
N GLY A 421 19.47 -35.67 32.02
CA GLY A 421 18.53 -36.77 32.26
C GLY A 421 19.11 -38.19 32.31
N LYS A 422 20.44 -38.36 32.28
CA LYS A 422 21.12 -39.67 32.38
C LYS A 422 21.70 -39.98 33.77
N LYS A 423 21.07 -39.48 34.83
CA LYS A 423 21.25 -40.03 36.19
C LYS A 423 19.91 -39.98 36.91
N LEU A 424 19.08 -41.00 36.69
CA LEU A 424 18.17 -41.64 37.66
C LEU A 424 17.18 -42.53 36.88
N ARG A 425 17.51 -43.82 36.76
CA ARG A 425 16.49 -44.86 36.54
C ARG A 425 16.73 -45.99 37.54
N ARG A 426 16.01 -45.92 38.66
CA ARG A 426 15.66 -47.10 39.47
C ARG A 426 14.34 -46.83 40.20
N TYR A 427 13.42 -47.78 40.04
CA TYR A 427 12.13 -47.92 40.76
C TYR A 427 11.07 -46.84 40.45
N SER A 428 9.77 -47.12 40.28
CA SER A 428 8.98 -48.33 40.43
C SER A 428 7.71 -48.23 39.56
N ARG A 429 7.16 -49.39 39.22
CA ARG A 429 5.91 -49.62 38.51
C ARG A 429 4.78 -49.63 39.53
N ILE A 430 3.82 -48.71 39.47
CA ILE A 430 2.50 -48.85 40.14
C ILE A 430 1.38 -48.48 39.17
N ARG A 431 0.38 -49.36 39.14
CA ARG A 431 -0.85 -49.38 38.32
C ARG A 431 -2.04 -48.91 39.17
N ASN A 432 -3.15 -48.59 38.49
CA ASN A 432 -4.54 -48.37 38.97
C ASN A 432 -4.91 -46.93 39.37
N ARG A 433 -6.16 -46.45 39.23
CA ARG A 433 -7.31 -46.67 38.31
C ARG A 433 -8.33 -45.56 38.71
N SER A 434 -9.19 -45.16 37.76
CA SER A 434 -10.56 -44.59 37.90
C SER A 434 -10.83 -43.22 38.55
N GLY A 435 -11.62 -42.38 37.83
CA GLY A 435 -12.48 -41.32 38.39
C GLY A 435 -12.71 -40.12 37.43
N PRO A 436 -13.96 -39.77 37.02
CA PRO A 436 -14.24 -38.86 35.90
C PRO A 436 -14.56 -37.41 36.31
N GLY A 437 -14.29 -36.42 35.44
CA GLY A 437 -14.72 -35.04 35.67
C GLY A 437 -14.41 -34.05 34.54
N ARG A 438 -15.43 -33.77 33.72
CA ARG A 438 -15.71 -32.56 32.91
C ARG A 438 -14.57 -31.96 32.07
N GLN A 439 -14.62 -32.21 30.76
CA GLN A 439 -14.01 -31.36 29.74
C GLN A 439 -15.05 -30.37 29.20
N HIS A 440 -14.65 -29.10 29.11
CA HIS A 440 -15.31 -28.08 28.31
C HIS A 440 -15.14 -28.43 26.83
N GLU A 441 -16.24 -28.55 26.09
CA GLU A 441 -16.21 -28.65 24.62
C GLU A 441 -15.79 -27.32 24.02
N LEU A 442 -14.58 -27.26 23.46
CA LEU A 442 -14.26 -26.34 22.38
C LEU A 442 -14.97 -26.82 21.12
N PHE A 443 -15.86 -25.99 20.57
CA PHE A 443 -16.35 -26.16 19.20
C PHE A 443 -15.20 -25.87 18.23
N GLN A 444 -14.50 -26.91 17.82
CA GLN A 444 -13.59 -26.91 16.69
C GLN A 444 -14.40 -27.31 15.45
N VAL A 445 -14.87 -26.34 14.67
CA VAL A 445 -15.52 -26.63 13.38
C VAL A 445 -14.44 -27.07 12.39
N SER A 446 -14.32 -28.39 12.25
CA SER A 446 -13.56 -29.04 11.18
C SER A 446 -14.36 -28.93 9.88
N LEU A 447 -13.88 -28.15 8.92
CA LEU A 447 -14.41 -28.12 7.55
C LEU A 447 -13.94 -29.37 6.80
N LEU A 448 -14.67 -30.47 6.98
CA LEU A 448 -14.60 -31.64 6.12
C LEU A 448 -15.64 -31.49 5.00
N GLY A 449 -15.14 -31.38 3.77
CA GLY A 449 -15.79 -31.88 2.55
C GLY A 449 -17.20 -31.36 2.25
N GLY A 450 -17.30 -30.19 1.63
CA GLY A 450 -18.51 -29.75 0.95
C GLY A 450 -18.15 -28.87 -0.24
N LYS A 451 -18.64 -29.22 -1.44
CA LYS A 451 -18.50 -28.42 -2.66
C LYS A 451 -18.93 -26.98 -2.37
N VAL A 452 -17.97 -26.06 -2.33
CA VAL A 452 -18.25 -24.62 -2.32
C VAL A 452 -18.92 -24.29 -3.64
N LYS A 453 -20.23 -24.06 -3.61
CA LYS A 453 -20.88 -23.33 -4.69
C LYS A 453 -20.19 -21.96 -4.73
N LYS A 454 -19.57 -21.63 -5.87
CA LYS A 454 -19.23 -20.25 -6.21
C LYS A 454 -20.51 -19.42 -6.08
N VAL A 455 -20.68 -18.73 -4.97
CA VAL A 455 -21.55 -17.57 -4.91
C VAL A 455 -20.78 -16.50 -5.68
N CYS A 456 -21.34 -16.05 -6.80
CA CYS A 456 -20.75 -14.96 -7.58
C CYS A 456 -20.87 -13.67 -6.76
N TRP A 457 -19.79 -13.27 -6.11
CA TRP A 457 -19.63 -12.02 -5.36
C TRP A 457 -19.11 -10.90 -6.29
N HIS A 458 -19.76 -10.70 -7.43
CA HIS A 458 -19.39 -9.67 -8.40
C HIS A 458 -19.80 -8.24 -7.98
N GLU A 459 -20.48 -8.07 -6.84
CA GLU A 459 -21.09 -6.80 -6.39
C GLU A 459 -20.26 -6.02 -5.34
N TRP A 460 -18.97 -6.34 -5.20
CA TRP A 460 -18.04 -5.66 -4.28
C TRP A 460 -17.01 -4.76 -5.00
N LEU A 461 -17.22 -4.50 -6.29
CA LEU A 461 -16.33 -3.73 -7.18
C LEU A 461 -17.11 -2.76 -8.07
#